data_AF-A0A653LZP2-F1
#
_entry.id   AF-A0A653LZP2-F1
#
_cell.length_a   1.000
_cell.length_b   1.000
_cell.length_c   1.000
_cell.angle_alpha   90.00
_cell.angle_beta   90.00
_cell.angle_gamma   90.00
#
_symmetry.space_group_name_H-M   'P 1'
#
loop_
_entity.id
_entity.type
_entity.pdbx_description
1 polymer ?
#
loop_
_entity_poly.entity_id
_entity_poly.type
_entity_poly.pdbx_seq_one_letter_code
_entity_poly.pdbx_strand_id
1 'polypeptide(L)'
;MFYYNDKALIDKVLPKQIKAVAPSKDWGKEDLRTAESIRNLSDLSSMSITEIGRLVNEHGYLRSKLSKLPQSALLLAEQGKLNK
;
A
#
# COMPACT_ATOMS: atom_id res chain seq x y z
N MET A 1 3.83 28.55 -32.97
CA MET A 1 4.69 27.36 -33.14
C MET A 1 6.14 27.82 -32.91
N PHE A 2 6.61 27.93 -31.66
CA PHE A 2 7.89 28.63 -31.35
C PHE A 2 8.72 27.92 -30.27
N TYR A 3 8.84 26.59 -30.34
CA TYR A 3 9.78 25.85 -29.49
C TYR A 3 10.53 24.79 -30.29
N TYR A 4 11.10 25.20 -31.42
CA TYR A 4 12.11 24.41 -32.16
C TYR A 4 13.52 24.99 -31.95
N ASN A 5 13.69 25.89 -30.99
CA ASN A 5 14.97 26.56 -30.76
C ASN A 5 15.78 25.81 -29.71
N ASP A 6 16.78 25.13 -30.23
CA ASP A 6 18.05 24.83 -29.59
C ASP A 6 17.96 24.01 -28.29
N LYS A 7 17.62 22.73 -28.46
CA LYS A 7 17.62 21.70 -27.41
C LYS A 7 18.94 21.69 -26.61
N ALA A 8 20.07 22.00 -27.24
CA ALA A 8 21.37 22.07 -26.58
C ALA A 8 21.46 23.23 -25.57
N LEU A 9 20.84 24.38 -25.87
CA LEU A 9 20.77 25.52 -24.96
C LEU A 9 19.83 25.22 -23.78
N ILE A 10 18.69 24.57 -24.06
CA ILE A 10 17.71 24.16 -23.06
C ILE A 10 18.32 23.15 -22.08
N ASP A 11 18.99 22.12 -22.58
CA ASP A 11 19.66 21.10 -21.75
C ASP A 11 20.85 21.66 -20.95
N LYS A 12 21.46 22.77 -21.41
CA LYS A 12 22.55 23.46 -20.70
C LYS A 12 22.05 24.37 -19.57
N VAL A 13 20.87 24.97 -19.71
CA VAL A 13 20.31 25.92 -18.75
C VAL A 13 19.37 25.23 -17.76
N LEU A 14 18.67 24.17 -18.16
CA LEU A 14 17.79 23.43 -17.27
C LEU A 14 18.60 22.53 -16.32
N PRO A 15 18.26 22.52 -15.01
CA PRO A 15 18.83 21.56 -14.10
C PRO A 15 18.52 20.14 -14.59
N LYS A 16 19.50 19.23 -14.45
CA LYS A 16 19.33 17.81 -14.79
C LYS A 16 18.04 17.30 -14.15
N GLN A 17 17.23 16.61 -14.94
CA GLN A 17 15.98 16.02 -14.47
C GLN A 17 16.25 15.14 -13.24
N ILE A 18 15.84 15.61 -12.06
CA ILE A 18 15.92 14.84 -10.83
C ILE A 18 14.75 13.87 -10.87
N LYS A 19 15.03 12.57 -10.89
CA LYS A 19 13.98 11.56 -10.76
C LYS A 19 13.30 11.78 -9.40
N ALA A 20 11.98 11.92 -9.40
CA ALA A 20 11.22 11.97 -8.18
C ALA A 20 11.48 10.69 -7.37
N VAL A 21 11.99 10.83 -6.16
CA VAL A 21 12.10 9.73 -5.21
C VAL A 21 10.71 9.54 -4.62
N ALA A 22 10.06 8.42 -4.97
CA ALA A 22 8.79 8.08 -4.34
C ALA A 22 9.02 7.91 -2.83
N PRO A 23 8.14 8.46 -1.97
CA PRO A 23 8.25 8.24 -0.54
C PRO A 23 8.18 6.74 -0.25
N SER A 24 9.04 6.27 0.65
CA SER A 24 9.01 4.89 1.10
C SER A 24 7.67 4.60 1.77
N LYS A 25 7.08 3.43 1.48
CA LYS A 25 5.83 3.03 2.11
C LYS A 25 6.07 2.74 3.60
N ASP A 26 5.37 3.44 4.47
CA ASP A 26 5.35 3.15 5.91
C ASP A 26 4.42 1.96 6.18
N TRP A 27 5.03 0.79 6.41
CA TRP A 27 4.29 -0.43 6.71
C TRP A 27 3.66 -0.43 8.10
N GLY A 28 4.23 0.28 9.07
CA GLY A 28 3.65 0.38 10.41
C GLY A 28 2.35 1.17 10.40
N LYS A 29 2.34 2.30 9.69
CA LYS A 29 1.12 3.10 9.49
C LYS A 29 0.06 2.32 8.72
N GLU A 30 0.47 1.58 7.68
CA GLU A 30 -0.45 0.75 6.91
C GLU A 30 -1.04 -0.40 7.74
N ASP A 31 -0.23 -1.05 8.58
CA ASP A 31 -0.70 -2.12 9.47
C ASP A 31 -1.73 -1.61 10.48
N LEU A 32 -1.46 -0.46 11.12
CA LEU A 32 -2.42 0.18 12.01
C LEU A 32 -3.74 0.51 11.32
N ARG A 33 -3.67 1.18 10.15
CA ARG A 33 -4.85 1.52 9.34
C ARG A 33 -5.67 0.27 8.97
N THR A 34 -4.97 -0.79 8.56
CA THR A 34 -5.58 -2.04 8.14
C THR A 34 -6.22 -2.75 9.32
N ALA A 35 -5.53 -2.84 10.46
CA ALA A 35 -6.04 -3.44 11.69
C ALA A 35 -7.29 -2.72 12.22
N GLU A 36 -7.30 -1.39 12.24
CA GLU A 36 -8.48 -0.59 12.60
C GLU A 36 -9.66 -0.86 11.67
N SER A 37 -9.39 -0.92 10.36
CA SER A 37 -10.43 -1.21 9.37
C SER A 37 -11.00 -2.63 9.54
N ILE A 38 -10.14 -3.62 9.83
CA ILE A 38 -10.56 -5.00 10.13
C ILE A 38 -11.45 -5.04 11.38
N ARG A 39 -11.08 -4.33 12.45
CA ARG A 39 -11.89 -4.27 13.69
C ARG A 39 -13.29 -3.70 13.48
N ASN A 40 -13.45 -2.80 12.51
CA ASN A 40 -14.73 -2.20 12.19
C ASN A 40 -15.62 -3.10 11.31
N LEU A 41 -15.13 -4.25 10.86
CA LEU A 41 -15.93 -5.22 10.11
C LEU A 41 -16.73 -6.10 11.07
N SER A 42 -18.04 -6.15 10.86
CA SER A 42 -18.97 -6.87 11.74
C SER A 42 -19.01 -8.38 11.52
N ASP A 43 -18.67 -8.87 10.32
CA ASP A 43 -18.68 -10.30 10.01
C ASP A 43 -17.46 -10.71 9.19
N LEU A 44 -16.36 -10.97 9.89
CA LEU A 44 -15.13 -11.48 9.29
C LEU A 44 -15.26 -12.99 9.00
N SER A 45 -16.06 -13.71 9.78
CA SER A 45 -16.11 -15.18 9.82
C SER A 45 -16.59 -15.81 8.51
N SER A 46 -17.49 -15.15 7.78
CA SER A 46 -18.01 -15.61 6.49
C SER A 46 -17.14 -15.20 5.30
N MET A 47 -16.22 -14.25 5.48
CA MET A 47 -15.46 -13.63 4.38
C MET A 47 -14.11 -14.32 4.11
N SER A 48 -13.70 -14.36 2.84
CA SER A 48 -12.34 -14.74 2.45
C SER A 48 -11.34 -13.61 2.72
N ILE A 49 -10.04 -13.94 2.81
CA ILE A 49 -8.97 -12.95 3.02
C ILE A 49 -8.98 -11.88 1.92
N THR A 50 -9.28 -12.26 0.67
CA THR A 50 -9.37 -11.33 -0.46
C THR A 50 -10.55 -10.37 -0.31
N GLU A 51 -11.69 -10.84 0.20
CA GLU A 51 -12.86 -9.99 0.43
C GLU A 51 -12.65 -9.03 1.58
N ILE A 52 -12.09 -9.51 2.69
CA ILE A 52 -11.67 -8.67 3.82
C ILE A 52 -10.72 -7.59 3.30
N GLY A 53 -9.75 -8.00 2.48
CA GLY A 53 -8.80 -7.11 1.87
C GLY A 53 -9.44 -5.99 1.04
N ARG A 54 -10.35 -6.38 0.13
CA ARG A 54 -11.12 -5.45 -0.68
C ARG A 54 -11.92 -4.46 0.17
N LEU A 55 -12.51 -4.91 1.28
CA LEU A 55 -13.31 -4.06 2.18
C LEU A 55 -12.45 -3.05 2.95
N VAL A 56 -11.25 -3.45 3.39
CA VAL A 56 -10.32 -2.55 4.10
C VAL A 56 -9.42 -1.74 3.17
N ASN A 57 -9.67 -1.83 1.86
CA ASN A 57 -8.91 -1.17 0.79
C ASN A 57 -7.41 -1.38 0.98
N GLU A 58 -7.00 -2.62 1.21
CA GLU A 58 -5.63 -3.03 0.97
C GLU A 58 -5.47 -3.42 -0.50
N HIS A 59 -4.23 -3.52 -0.97
CA HIS A 59 -3.97 -3.93 -2.35
C HIS A 59 -3.38 -5.34 -2.36
N GLY A 60 -4.09 -6.30 -1.74
CA GLY A 60 -3.66 -7.68 -1.62
C GLY A 60 -2.51 -7.91 -0.64
N TYR A 61 -2.33 -7.00 0.31
CA TYR A 61 -1.25 -7.08 1.30
C TYR A 61 -1.48 -8.17 2.33
N LEU A 62 -2.75 -8.46 2.68
CA LEU A 62 -3.08 -9.53 3.62
C LEU A 62 -2.69 -10.90 3.07
N ARG A 63 -2.68 -11.07 1.74
CA ARG A 63 -2.24 -12.30 1.08
C ARG A 63 -0.74 -12.36 0.83
N SER A 64 -0.16 -11.26 0.36
CA SER A 64 1.21 -11.26 -0.20
C SER A 64 2.28 -10.69 0.73
N LYS A 65 1.89 -9.91 1.74
CA LYS A 65 2.80 -9.12 2.59
C LYS A 65 2.40 -9.16 4.06
N LEU A 66 1.80 -10.27 4.50
CA LEU A 66 1.35 -10.46 5.87
C LEU A 66 2.49 -10.30 6.90
N SER A 67 3.72 -10.68 6.54
CA SER A 67 4.92 -10.48 7.37
C SER A 67 5.26 -9.01 7.64
N LYS A 68 4.70 -8.07 6.88
CA LYS A 68 4.82 -6.62 7.09
C LYS A 68 3.65 -6.04 7.89
N LEU A 69 2.64 -6.86 8.21
CA LEU A 69 1.39 -6.46 8.85
C LEU A 69 1.13 -7.30 10.11
N PRO A 70 2.01 -7.24 11.14
CA PRO A 70 1.91 -8.10 12.31
C PRO A 70 0.60 -7.93 13.11
N GLN A 71 0.07 -6.71 13.25
CA GLN A 71 -1.18 -6.49 13.99
C GLN A 71 -2.38 -7.02 13.21
N SER A 72 -2.44 -6.74 11.90
CA SER A 72 -3.49 -7.27 11.03
C SER A 72 -3.46 -8.80 10.99
N ALA A 73 -2.27 -9.40 11.00
CA ALA A 73 -2.10 -10.84 11.04
C ALA A 73 -2.62 -11.46 12.35
N LEU A 74 -2.36 -10.83 13.50
CA LEU A 74 -2.90 -11.29 14.78
C LEU A 74 -4.43 -11.26 14.79
N LEU A 75 -5.04 -10.16 14.34
CA LEU A 75 -6.50 -10.06 14.25
C LEU A 75 -7.09 -11.13 13.34
N LEU A 76 -6.50 -11.36 12.17
CA LEU A 76 -6.97 -12.41 11.26
C LEU A 76 -6.80 -13.82 11.86
N ALA A 77 -5.75 -14.07 12.64
CA ALA A 77 -5.55 -15.34 13.33
C ALA A 77 -6.58 -15.55 14.45
N GLU A 78 -6.86 -14.51 15.25
CA GLU A 78 -7.91 -14.53 16.29
C GLU A 78 -9.30 -14.84 15.71
N GLN A 79 -9.56 -14.39 14.48
CA GLN A 79 -10.81 -14.64 13.75
C GLN A 79 -10.80 -15.95 12.95
N GLY A 80 -9.76 -16.80 13.12
CA GLY A 80 -9.66 -18.11 12.47
C GLY A 80 -9.38 -18.06 10.96
N LYS A 81 -8.91 -16.93 10.43
CA LYS A 81 -8.62 -16.75 8.99
C LYS A 81 -7.21 -17.14 8.59
N LEU A 82 -6.32 -17.25 9.56
CA LEU A 82 -4.96 -17.70 9.35
C LEU A 82 -4.76 -18.96 10.18
N ASN A 83 -4.56 -20.09 9.49
CA ASN A 83 -4.07 -21.29 10.14
C ASN A 83 -2.56 -21.12 10.35
N LYS A 84 -2.12 -21.25 11.59
CA LYS A 84 -0.70 -21.40 11.93
C LYS A 84 -0.13 -22.67 11.30
#